data_AF-A0A959T530-F1
#
_entry.id   AF-A0A959T530-F1
#
_cell.length_a   1.000
_cell.length_b   1.000
_cell.length_c   1.000
_cell.angle_alpha   90.00
_cell.angle_beta   90.00
_cell.angle_gamma   90.00
#
_symmetry.space_group_name_H-M   'P 1'
#
loop_
_entity.id
_entity.type
_entity.pdbx_description
1 polymer ?
#
loop_
_entity_poly.entity_id
_entity_poly.type
_entity_poly.pdbx_seq_one_letter_code
_entity_poly.pdbx_strand_id
1 'polypeptide(L)' 'QRPEVKTTESGLQYEVLQAGKGTAPGATDRVTVNYRGTLLDGTEFDSSYKRGEPAQFGVDQVIA' A
#
# COMPACT_ATOMS: atom_id res chain seq x y z
N GLN A 1 -8.93 17.90 10.95
CA GLN A 1 -9.09 16.45 10.69
C GLN A 1 -9.14 16.26 9.19
N ARG A 2 -8.60 15.16 8.66
CA ARG A 2 -8.61 14.81 7.23
C ARG A 2 -9.80 13.89 6.95
N PRO A 3 -10.96 14.40 6.47
CA PRO A 3 -12.17 13.59 6.27
C PRO A 3 -12.00 12.43 5.27
N GLU A 4 -11.00 12.52 4.38
CA GLU A 4 -10.64 11.52 3.38
C GLU A 4 -9.93 10.29 3.96
N VAL A 5 -9.41 10.40 5.19
CA VAL A 5 -8.71 9.31 5.88
C VAL A 5 -9.72 8.43 6.62
N LYS A 6 -9.66 7.13 6.36
CA LYS A 6 -10.42 6.09 7.06
C LYS A 6 -9.50 5.36 8.03
N THR A 7 -10.02 5.00 9.20
CA THR A 7 -9.31 4.21 10.21
C THR A 7 -10.02 2.86 10.35
N THR A 8 -9.26 1.75 10.28
CA THR A 8 -9.78 0.40 10.50
C THR A 8 -9.87 0.08 12.00
N GLU A 9 -10.49 -1.06 12.35
CA GLU A 9 -10.52 -1.56 13.73
C GLU A 9 -9.12 -1.86 14.29
N SER A 10 -8.16 -2.24 13.44
CA SER A 10 -6.76 -2.44 13.82
C SER A 10 -5.98 -1.14 14.03
N GLY A 11 -6.57 0.02 13.71
CA GLY A 11 -5.91 1.32 13.78
C GLY A 11 -5.15 1.73 12.51
N LEU A 12 -5.14 0.89 11.46
CA LEU A 12 -4.56 1.27 10.17
C LEU A 12 -5.34 2.44 9.57
N GLN A 13 -4.61 3.48 9.17
CA GLN A 13 -5.17 4.64 8.48
C GLN A 13 -4.84 4.59 7.00
N TYR A 14 -5.85 4.82 6.15
CA TYR A 14 -5.67 4.88 4.70
C TYR A 14 -6.56 5.94 4.06
N GLU A 15 -6.13 6.41 2.89
CA GLU A 15 -6.86 7.31 2.02
C GLU A 15 -6.89 6.70 0.62
N VAL A 16 -8.06 6.64 0.00
CA VAL A 16 -8.19 6.15 -1.37
C VAL A 16 -8.01 7.32 -2.32
N LEU A 17 -6.83 7.42 -2.94
CA LEU A 17 -6.55 8.46 -3.94
C LEU A 17 -7.30 8.22 -5.25
N GLN A 18 -7.35 6.97 -5.70
CA GLN A 18 -8.07 6.54 -6.89
C GLN A 18 -8.58 5.11 -6.71
N ALA A 19 -9.90 4.92 -6.81
CA ALA A 19 -10.50 3.60 -6.72
C ALA A 19 -10.32 2.82 -8.04
N GLY A 20 -9.81 1.60 -7.94
CA GLY A 20 -9.80 0.65 -9.05
C GLY A 20 -11.20 0.11 -9.36
N LYS A 21 -11.34 -0.54 -10.53
CA LYS A 21 -12.59 -1.21 -10.95
C LYS A 21 -12.51 -2.74 -10.95
N GLY A 22 -11.34 -3.29 -10.63
CA GLY A 22 -11.10 -4.73 -10.60
C GLY A 22 -11.52 -5.37 -9.28
N THR A 23 -11.44 -6.69 -9.23
CA THR A 23 -11.66 -7.48 -8.02
C THR A 23 -10.58 -7.15 -6.98
N ALA A 24 -10.98 -6.97 -5.73
CA ALA A 24 -10.03 -6.85 -4.62
C ALA A 24 -9.28 -8.17 -4.42
N PRO A 25 -7.95 -8.14 -4.22
CA PRO A 25 -7.17 -9.35 -4.01
C PRO A 25 -7.58 -10.05 -2.70
N GLY A 26 -7.64 -11.37 -2.73
CA GLY A 26 -7.79 -12.22 -1.55
C GLY A 26 -6.49 -12.38 -0.77
N ALA A 27 -6.57 -12.98 0.42
CA ALA A 27 -5.45 -13.10 1.36
C ALA A 27 -4.26 -13.92 0.83
N THR A 28 -4.50 -14.86 -0.09
CA THR A 28 -3.48 -15.75 -0.66
C THR A 28 -3.05 -15.35 -2.07
N ASP A 29 -3.57 -14.23 -2.59
CA ASP A 29 -3.27 -13.79 -3.96
C ASP A 29 -1.89 -13.16 -4.06
N ARG A 30 -1.38 -13.08 -5.29
CA ARG A 30 -0.19 -12.29 -5.62
C ARG A 30 -0.60 -10.96 -6.25
N VAL A 31 0.00 -9.88 -5.77
CA VAL A 31 -0.21 -8.53 -6.28
C VAL A 31 1.06 -7.99 -6.93
N THR A 32 0.90 -7.19 -7.98
CA THR A 32 1.98 -6.39 -8.57
C THR A 32 1.71 -4.93 -8.26
N VAL A 33 2.64 -4.26 -7.58
CA VAL A 33 2.43 -2.92 -7.05
C VAL A 33 3.60 -2.01 -7.39
N ASN A 34 3.27 -0.75 -7.67
CA ASN A 34 4.21 0.34 -7.49
C ASN A 34 3.95 1.01 -6.15
N TYR A 35 5.01 1.28 -5.39
CA TYR A 35 4.91 1.83 -4.05
C TYR A 35 6.11 2.72 -3.70
N ARG A 36 5.89 3.54 -2.67
CA ARG A 36 6.90 4.38 -2.04
C ARG A 36 6.66 4.37 -0.53
N GLY A 37 7.64 3.95 0.24
CA GLY A 37 7.64 3.93 1.70
C GLY A 37 8.49 5.06 2.26
N THR A 38 7.91 5.87 3.14
CA THR A 38 8.59 6.96 3.84
C THR A 38 8.33 6.89 5.34
N LEU A 39 9.29 7.35 6.13
CA LEU A 39 9.07 7.66 7.55
C LEU A 39 8.23 8.93 7.70
N LEU A 40 7.81 9.23 8.94
CA LEU A 40 6.98 10.41 9.26
C LEU A 40 7.69 11.74 8.97
N ASP A 41 9.01 11.76 8.98
CA ASP A 41 9.83 12.94 8.63
C ASP A 41 10.01 13.10 7.10
N GLY A 42 9.44 12.18 6.31
CA GLY A 42 9.55 12.17 4.84
C GLY A 42 10.77 11.42 4.30
N THR A 43 11.64 10.87 5.15
CA THR A 43 12.78 10.05 4.71
C THR A 43 12.29 8.80 3.99
N GLU A 44 12.62 8.66 2.72
CA GLU A 44 12.31 7.46 1.93
C GLU A 44 13.22 6.30 2.34
N PHE A 45 12.63 5.15 2.67
CA PHE A 45 13.37 3.93 2.99
C PHE A 45 13.26 2.86 1.90
N ASP A 46 12.18 2.86 1.11
CA ASP A 46 11.98 1.91 0.01
C ASP A 46 11.07 2.47 -1.08
N SER A 47 11.33 2.15 -2.34
CA SER A 47 10.57 2.68 -3.48
C SER A 47 10.76 1.79 -4.71
N SER A 48 9.66 1.27 -5.27
CA SER A 48 9.71 0.54 -6.54
C SER A 48 10.05 1.47 -7.71
N TYR A 49 9.58 2.72 -7.65
CA TYR A 49 9.89 3.74 -8.65
C TYR A 49 11.38 4.02 -8.76
N LYS A 50 12.11 4.00 -7.63
CA LYS A 50 13.56 4.17 -7.60
C LYS A 50 14.30 3.00 -8.27
N ARG A 51 13.73 1.78 -8.17
CA ARG A 51 14.24 0.60 -8.88
C ARG A 51 13.89 0.58 -10.37
N GLY A 52 12.87 1.34 -10.79
CA GLY A 52 12.44 1.42 -12.18
C GLY A 52 11.49 0.31 -12.61
N GLU A 53 11.06 -0.56 -11.68
CA GLU A 53 10.15 -1.67 -11.96
C GLU A 53 9.17 -1.93 -10.79
N PRO A 54 7.95 -2.43 -11.07
CA PRO A 54 7.02 -2.84 -10.02
C PRO A 54 7.54 -4.02 -9.21
N ALA A 55 7.06 -4.16 -7.98
CA ALA A 55 7.35 -5.31 -7.13
C ALA A 55 6.17 -6.29 -7.10
N GLN A 56 6.45 -7.57 -6.87
CA GLN A 56 5.45 -8.62 -6.68
C GLN A 56 5.50 -9.20 -5.27
N PHE A 57 4.34 -9.31 -4.63
CA PHE A 57 4.22 -9.84 -3.27
C PHE A 57 3.03 -10.81 -3.16
N GLY A 58 3.13 -11.78 -2.26
CA GLY A 58 1.95 -12.47 -1.73
C GLY A 58 1.29 -11.60 -0.67
N VAL A 59 -0.04 -11.49 -0.67
CA VAL A 59 -0.78 -10.65 0.30
C VAL A 59 -0.56 -11.10 1.74
N ASP A 60 -0.28 -12.38 1.96
CA ASP A 60 0.04 -12.99 3.26
C ASP A 60 1.54 -12.95 3.64
N GLN A 61 2.40 -12.41 2.79
CA GLN A 61 3.86 -12.39 2.97
C GLN A 61 4.41 -11.00 3.28
N VAL A 62 3.53 -10.02 3.47
CA VAL A 62 3.88 -8.65 3.84
C VAL A 62 3.59 -8.40 5.32
N ILE A 63 3.91 -7.19 5.79
CA ILE A 63 3.64 -6.77 7.17
C ILE A 63 2.14 -6.90 7.52
N ALA A 64 1.87 -7.35 8.75
CA ALA A 64 0.52 -7.50 9.31
C ALA A 64 0.08 -6.27 10.09
#